data_AF-A0A380P0X6-F1
#
_entry.id   AF-A0A380P0X6-F1
#
_cell.length_a   1.000
_cell.length_b   1.000
_cell.length_c   1.000
_cell.angle_alpha   90.00
_cell.angle_beta   90.00
_cell.angle_gamma   90.00
#
_symmetry.space_group_name_H-M   'P 1'
#
loop_
_entity.id
_entity.type
_entity.pdbx_description
1 polymer ?
#
loop_
_entity_poly.entity_id
_entity_poly.type
_entity_poly.pdbx_seq_one_letter_code
_entity_poly.pdbx_strand_id
1 'polypeptide(L)'
;MFGFGAILGRLVSDAGGAYRIAHTLINVFGRKYVQLAVMIASFILGIALFFEVGMVILIPIVFAIALEVGVPLLYLGIPMAAALSVTHGFLPPHPAPTAITAALGANPGHV
;
A
#
# COMPACT_ATOMS: atom_id res chain seq x y z
N MET A 1 -4.11 -16.74 -11.16
CA MET A 1 -4.48 -15.34 -10.91
C MET A 1 -3.32 -14.45 -10.47
N PHE A 2 -2.48 -14.88 -9.51
CA PHE A 2 -1.39 -14.04 -8.97
C PHE A 2 -0.36 -13.54 -10.00
N GLY A 3 -0.04 -14.33 -11.03
CA GLY A 3 0.88 -13.91 -12.09
C GLY A 3 0.38 -12.72 -12.92
N PHE A 4 -0.89 -12.72 -13.33
CA PHE A 4 -1.44 -11.61 -14.14
C PHE A 4 -1.57 -10.31 -13.35
N GLY A 5 -1.94 -10.38 -12.07
CA GLY A 5 -1.98 -9.21 -11.18
C GLY A 5 -0.60 -8.60 -10.94
N ALA A 6 0.42 -9.44 -10.73
CA ALA A 6 1.80 -8.99 -10.59
C ALA A 6 2.35 -8.36 -11.88
N ILE A 7 2.03 -8.95 -13.05
CA ILE A 7 2.42 -8.41 -14.37
C ILE A 7 1.73 -7.07 -14.64
N LEU A 8 0.43 -6.94 -14.37
CA LEU A 8 -0.30 -5.68 -14.50
C LEU A 8 0.23 -4.62 -13.53
N GLY A 9 0.49 -4.97 -12.27
CA GLY A 9 1.08 -4.07 -11.29
C GLY A 9 2.47 -3.57 -11.71
N ARG A 10 3.30 -4.47 -12.25
CA ARG A 10 4.61 -4.12 -12.81
C ARG A 10 4.49 -3.20 -14.02
N LEU A 11 3.60 -3.51 -14.97
CA LEU A 11 3.36 -2.69 -16.16
C LEU A 11 2.85 -1.29 -15.80
N VAL A 12 1.95 -1.16 -14.83
CA VAL A 12 1.44 0.15 -14.36
C VAL A 12 2.54 0.95 -13.65
N SER A 13 3.40 0.28 -12.89
CA SER A 13 4.57 0.91 -12.27
C SER A 13 5.56 1.39 -13.32
N ASP A 14 5.90 0.53 -14.30
CA ASP A 14 6.88 0.79 -15.35
C ASP A 14 6.38 1.84 -16.36
N ALA A 15 5.06 1.90 -16.63
CA ALA A 15 4.43 2.91 -17.48
C ALA A 15 4.32 4.30 -16.83
N GLY A 16 4.81 4.48 -15.60
CA GLY A 16 4.72 5.74 -14.87
C GLY A 16 3.34 6.01 -14.25
N GLY A 17 2.42 5.03 -14.25
CA GLY A 17 1.13 5.15 -13.57
C GLY A 17 1.30 5.34 -12.07
N ALA A 18 2.26 4.63 -11.47
CA ALA A 18 2.72 4.82 -10.10
C ALA A 18 3.14 6.28 -9.80
N TYR A 19 3.97 6.88 -10.67
CA TYR A 19 4.40 8.28 -10.58
C TYR A 19 3.22 9.25 -10.68
N ARG A 20 2.27 8.98 -11.59
CA ARG A 20 1.07 9.80 -11.77
C ARG A 20 0.13 9.73 -10.57
N ILE A 21 -0.05 8.56 -9.97
CA ILE A 21 -0.84 8.37 -8.74
C ILE A 21 -0.21 9.16 -7.59
N ALA A 22 1.11 9.08 -7.43
CA ALA A 22 1.86 9.82 -6.42
C ALA A 22 1.66 11.33 -6.56
N HIS A 23 1.85 11.86 -7.77
CA HIS A 23 1.69 13.29 -8.07
C HIS A 23 0.24 13.76 -7.86
N THR A 24 -0.74 12.92 -8.20
CA THR A 24 -2.16 13.22 -7.99
C THR A 24 -2.47 13.26 -6.49
N LEU A 25 -1.94 12.30 -5.71
CA LEU A 25 -2.07 12.31 -4.24
C LEU A 25 -1.44 13.56 -3.61
N ILE A 26 -0.23 13.93 -4.04
CA ILE A 26 0.45 15.16 -3.57
C ILE A 26 -0.38 16.40 -3.89
N ASN A 27 -0.93 16.49 -5.10
CA ASN A 27 -1.73 17.65 -5.53
C ASN A 27 -3.07 17.76 -4.80
N VAL A 28 -3.69 16.63 -4.45
CA VAL A 28 -4.98 16.61 -3.75
C VAL A 28 -4.81 16.84 -2.25
N PHE A 29 -3.83 16.20 -1.62
CA PHE A 29 -3.62 16.29 -0.17
C PHE A 29 -2.71 17.47 0.23
N GLY A 30 -1.84 17.95 -0.65
CA GLY A 30 -0.86 18.98 -0.35
C GLY A 30 0.31 18.47 0.52
N ARG A 31 1.40 19.25 0.56
CA ARG A 31 2.66 18.87 1.24
C ARG A 31 2.47 18.53 2.72
N LYS A 32 1.51 19.16 3.39
CA LYS A 32 1.21 18.94 4.82
C LYS A 32 0.64 17.56 5.11
N TYR A 33 -0.12 16.97 4.18
CA TYR A 33 -0.83 15.71 4.41
C TYR A 33 -0.26 14.55 3.59
N VAL A 34 0.96 14.71 3.02
CA VAL A 34 1.57 13.69 2.17
C VAL A 34 1.83 12.38 2.90
N GLN A 35 2.16 12.45 4.19
CA GLN A 35 2.33 11.26 5.04
C GLN A 35 1.03 10.46 5.16
N LEU A 36 -0.10 11.17 5.35
CA LEU A 36 -1.43 10.57 5.44
C LEU A 36 -1.86 9.99 4.09
N ALA A 37 -1.57 10.69 3.00
CA ALA A 37 -1.87 10.26 1.65
C ALA A 37 -1.13 8.95 1.32
N VAL A 38 0.17 8.87 1.62
CA VAL A 38 0.99 7.65 1.46
C VAL A 38 0.45 6.50 2.30
N MET A 39 0.05 6.76 3.54
CA MET A 39 -0.54 5.77 4.44
C MET A 39 -1.84 5.20 3.88
N ILE A 40 -2.77 6.05 3.43
CA ILE A 40 -4.06 5.62 2.85
C ILE A 40 -3.84 4.86 1.54
N ALA A 41 -2.96 5.33 0.67
CA ALA A 41 -2.63 4.63 -0.57
C ALA A 41 -2.05 3.25 -0.29
N SER A 42 -1.14 3.14 0.68
CA SER A 42 -0.52 1.88 1.10
C SER A 42 -1.54 0.92 1.71
N PHE A 43 -2.51 1.44 2.46
CA PHE A 43 -3.63 0.67 2.99
C PHE A 43 -4.50 0.09 1.87
N ILE A 44 -4.94 0.92 0.91
CA ILE A 44 -5.76 0.46 -0.23
C ILE A 44 -5.01 -0.58 -1.06
N LEU A 45 -3.72 -0.33 -1.34
CA LEU A 45 -2.86 -1.26 -2.06
C LEU A 45 -2.67 -2.57 -1.29
N GLY A 46 -2.57 -2.54 0.04
CA GLY A 46 -2.43 -3.73 0.89
C GLY A 46 -3.65 -4.66 0.89
N ILE A 47 -4.84 -4.17 0.53
CA ILE A 47 -6.04 -5.02 0.36
C ILE A 47 -5.95 -5.80 -0.95
N ALA A 48 -5.47 -5.15 -2.02
CA ALA A 48 -5.45 -5.70 -3.37
C ALA A 48 -4.17 -6.51 -3.67
N LEU A 49 -3.06 -6.18 -3.02
CA LEU A 49 -1.73 -6.72 -3.32
C LEU A 49 -1.17 -7.52 -2.14
N PHE A 50 -0.33 -8.49 -2.45
CA PHE A 50 0.54 -9.10 -1.45
C PHE A 50 1.56 -8.09 -0.93
N PHE A 51 1.96 -8.26 0.34
CA PHE A 51 2.90 -7.38 1.02
C PHE A 51 4.19 -7.15 0.23
N GLU A 52 4.82 -8.23 -0.25
CA GLU A 52 6.08 -8.16 -0.98
C GLU A 52 5.94 -7.36 -2.29
N VAL A 53 4.87 -7.62 -3.05
CA VAL A 53 4.59 -6.92 -4.32
C VAL A 53 4.27 -5.44 -4.06
N GLY A 54 3.43 -5.17 -3.05
CA GLY A 54 3.07 -3.80 -2.66
C GLY A 54 4.29 -2.99 -2.23
N MET A 55 5.19 -3.58 -1.44
CA MET A 55 6.40 -2.91 -0.97
C MET A 55 7.35 -2.56 -2.13
N VAL A 56 7.59 -3.50 -3.05
CA VAL A 56 8.46 -3.27 -4.22
C VAL A 56 7.95 -2.14 -5.10
N ILE A 57 6.63 -2.01 -5.25
CA ILE A 57 6.00 -0.93 -6.04
C ILE A 57 6.02 0.41 -5.29
N LEU A 58 5.76 0.40 -3.98
CA LEU A 58 5.64 1.62 -3.19
C LEU A 58 6.98 2.26 -2.82
N ILE A 59 8.05 1.49 -2.63
CA ILE A 59 9.39 2.03 -2.32
C ILE A 59 9.84 3.13 -3.31
N PRO A 60 9.88 2.90 -4.64
CA PRO A 60 10.32 3.93 -5.58
C PRO A 60 9.36 5.13 -5.63
N ILE A 61 8.06 4.90 -5.44
CA ILE A 61 7.05 5.96 -5.37
C ILE A 61 7.30 6.86 -4.16
N VAL A 62 7.43 6.28 -2.98
CA VAL A 62 7.66 7.00 -1.73
C VAL A 62 9.01 7.72 -1.76
N PHE A 63 10.01 7.13 -2.40
CA PHE A 63 11.29 7.79 -2.65
C PHE A 63 11.15 9.03 -3.52
N ALA A 64 10.43 8.96 -4.64
CA ALA A 64 10.16 10.10 -5.49
C ALA A 64 9.40 11.22 -4.75
N ILE A 65 8.36 10.86 -3.99
CA ILE A 65 7.58 11.81 -3.18
C ILE A 65 8.46 12.47 -2.11
N ALA A 66 9.29 11.70 -1.41
CA ALA A 66 10.16 12.21 -0.35
C ALA A 66 11.13 13.27 -0.90
N LEU A 67 11.72 13.01 -2.08
CA LEU A 67 12.60 13.95 -2.77
C LEU A 67 11.87 15.21 -3.22
N GLU A 68 10.67 15.09 -3.79
CA GLU A 68 9.90 16.22 -4.31
C GLU A 68 9.38 17.15 -3.19
N VAL A 69 8.95 16.55 -2.07
CA VAL A 69 8.44 17.29 -0.91
C VAL A 69 9.58 17.83 -0.03
N GLY A 70 10.79 17.23 -0.12
CA GLY A 70 11.96 17.61 0.65
C GLY A 70 11.95 17.06 2.08
N VAL A 71 11.35 15.88 2.28
CA VAL A 71 11.26 15.22 3.59
C VAL A 71 12.11 13.95 3.64
N PRO A 72 12.59 13.51 4.82
CA PRO A 72 13.34 12.26 4.94
C PRO A 72 12.53 11.05 4.46
N LEU A 73 13.17 10.11 3.75
CA LEU A 73 12.49 8.90 3.25
C LEU A 73 11.75 8.14 4.36
N LEU A 74 12.39 7.99 5.53
CA LEU A 74 11.83 7.28 6.69
C LEU A 74 10.52 7.90 7.19
N TYR A 75 10.35 9.21 7.03
CA TYR A 75 9.13 9.93 7.42
C TYR A 75 7.90 9.41 6.67
N LEU A 76 8.08 8.99 5.41
CA LEU A 76 7.02 8.41 4.58
C LEU A 76 7.06 6.88 4.52
N GLY A 77 8.26 6.30 4.59
CA GLY A 77 8.49 4.86 4.50
C GLY A 77 7.97 4.08 5.71
N ILE A 78 8.10 4.61 6.93
CA ILE A 78 7.58 3.93 8.14
C ILE A 78 6.03 3.83 8.10
N PRO A 79 5.28 4.93 7.86
CA PRO A 79 3.82 4.86 7.73
C PRO A 79 3.35 3.96 6.59
N MET A 80 4.05 4.00 5.45
CA MET A 80 3.79 3.12 4.30
C MET A 80 3.91 1.65 4.71
N ALA A 81 5.03 1.26 5.32
CA ALA A 81 5.27 -0.11 5.75
C ALA A 81 4.29 -0.58 6.83
N ALA A 82 3.96 0.29 7.78
CA ALA A 82 2.97 0.00 8.81
C ALA A 82 1.57 -0.25 8.21
N ALA A 83 1.10 0.62 7.31
CA ALA A 83 -0.19 0.47 6.66
C ALA A 83 -0.27 -0.81 5.82
N LEU A 84 0.76 -1.09 5.02
CA LEU A 84 0.87 -2.34 4.24
C LEU A 84 0.86 -3.57 5.15
N SER A 85 1.64 -3.56 6.22
CA SER A 85 1.79 -4.69 7.13
C SER A 85 0.49 -5.00 7.86
N VAL A 86 -0.18 -3.98 8.41
CA VAL A 86 -1.45 -4.15 9.11
C VAL A 86 -2.52 -4.70 8.17
N THR A 87 -2.64 -4.11 6.98
CA THR A 87 -3.67 -4.52 6.02
C THR A 87 -3.47 -5.96 5.57
N HIS A 88 -2.23 -6.33 5.21
CA HIS A 88 -1.92 -7.68 4.77
C HIS A 88 -2.04 -8.72 5.89
N GLY A 89 -1.63 -8.35 7.10
CA GLY A 89 -1.54 -9.27 8.24
C GLY A 89 -2.85 -9.46 9.00
N PHE A 90 -3.77 -8.50 8.96
CA PHE A 90 -4.93 -8.47 9.86
C PHE A 90 -6.30 -8.40 9.17
N LEU A 91 -6.40 -8.00 7.89
CA LEU A 91 -7.71 -7.91 7.22
C LEU A 91 -8.10 -9.23 6.53
N PRO A 92 -9.27 -9.82 6.85
CA PRO A 92 -9.95 -10.78 5.97
C PRO A 92 -10.27 -10.09 4.64
N PRO A 93 -10.06 -10.71 3.46
CA PRO A 93 -10.01 -12.15 3.20
C PRO A 93 -8.59 -12.77 3.17
N HIS A 94 -7.57 -12.12 3.74
CA HIS A 94 -6.22 -12.67 3.69
C HIS A 94 -6.15 -14.07 4.35
N PRO A 95 -5.41 -15.06 3.79
CA PRO A 95 -5.50 -16.45 4.25
C PRO A 95 -5.21 -16.64 5.73
N ALA A 96 -4.24 -15.89 6.29
CA ALA A 96 -3.88 -16.01 7.70
C ALA A 96 -4.98 -15.51 8.66
N PRO A 97 -5.48 -14.26 8.57
CA PRO A 97 -6.65 -13.80 9.33
C PRO A 97 -7.87 -14.71 9.15
N THR A 98 -8.14 -15.12 7.91
CA THR A 98 -9.34 -15.92 7.57
C THR A 98 -9.27 -17.34 8.12
N ALA A 99 -8.08 -17.97 8.11
CA ALA A 99 -7.88 -19.28 8.70
C ALA A 99 -7.99 -19.23 10.23
N ILE A 100 -7.46 -18.17 10.86
CA ILE A 100 -7.55 -17.98 12.31
C ILE A 100 -9.00 -17.74 12.75
N THR A 101 -9.74 -16.90 12.04
CA THR A 101 -11.17 -16.66 12.35
C THR A 101 -12.00 -17.93 12.14
N ALA A 102 -11.74 -18.71 11.09
CA ALA A 102 -12.38 -20.00 10.86
C ALA A 102 -12.04 -21.03 11.95
N ALA A 103 -10.77 -21.12 12.37
CA ALA A 103 -10.32 -22.05 13.40
C ALA A 103 -10.86 -21.71 14.81
N LEU A 104 -10.98 -20.42 15.12
CA LEU A 104 -11.50 -19.94 16.41
C LEU A 104 -13.02 -19.77 16.44
N GLY A 105 -13.71 -19.99 15.31
CA GLY A 105 -15.16 -19.69 15.18
C GLY A 105 -15.48 -18.21 15.41
N ALA A 106 -14.51 -17.32 15.22
CA ALA A 106 -14.64 -15.90 15.50
C ALA A 106 -15.27 -15.17 14.29
N ASN A 107 -16.06 -14.13 14.58
CA ASN A 107 -16.66 -13.32 13.52
C ASN A 107 -15.56 -12.61 12.70
N PRO A 108 -15.49 -12.84 11.38
CA PRO A 108 -14.49 -12.20 10.50
C PRO A 108 -14.76 -10.70 10.23
N GLY A 109 -15.66 -10.06 10.98
CA GLY A 109 -16.08 -8.67 10.76
C GLY A 109 -17.29 -8.54 9.83
N HIS A 110 -18.07 -9.62 9.67
CA HIS A 110 -19.36 -9.57 9.01
C HIS A 110 -20.44 -9.23 10.04
N VAL A 111 -21.15 -8.11 9.84
CA VAL A 111 -22.41 -7.82 10.54
C VAL A 111 -23.57 -8.57 9.90
#